data_AF-T0R431-F1
#
_entry.id   AF-T0R431-F1
#
_cell.length_a   1.000
_cell.length_b   1.000
_cell.length_c   1.000
_cell.angle_alpha   90.00
_cell.angle_beta   90.00
_cell.angle_gamma   90.00
#
_symmetry.space_group_name_H-M   'P 1'
#
loop_
_entity.id
_entity.type
_entity.pdbx_description
1 polymer ?
#
loop_
_entity_poly.entity_id
_entity_poly.type
_entity_poly.pdbx_seq_one_letter_code
_entity_poly.pdbx_strand_id
1 'polypeptide(L)'
;MEDFEKEFKLNTLAELSDLFIELNDIIRRRAWEDFTNEDIDNVFRIVHSVKGNSKACELNEIADISHTFENLLIQARDGETPYTKHFHEITLEYCDRTQEAVEFLEKDLSHPLNFSSIENMIEKYHFHPEETHKPSASHHRPHELSRGLAEINVLVVDDDPDVAEILEVILKRGFKANITVAANGEDALIMCAQTEFHIILCDFKMPIMNGGEFIYHLRHKSNTNKKTPVLFISGYKPQLSPEQITWEDVFFLEKPFSESKILYYARCGLELKEAKLFSEAV
;
A
#
# COMPACT_ATOMS: atom_id res chain seq x y z
N MET A 1 14.55 16.54 29.02
CA MET A 1 15.35 16.46 27.79
C MET A 1 15.38 15.01 27.33
N GLU A 2 15.76 14.07 28.21
CA GLU A 2 15.69 12.61 27.94
C GLU A 2 14.29 12.11 27.54
N ASP A 3 13.21 12.56 28.20
CA ASP A 3 11.85 12.13 27.84
C ASP A 3 11.42 12.57 26.44
N PHE A 4 11.84 13.78 26.02
CA PHE A 4 11.51 14.32 24.70
C PHE A 4 12.29 13.58 23.59
N GLU A 5 13.57 13.30 23.83
CA GLU A 5 14.39 12.53 22.89
C GLU A 5 13.86 11.10 22.72
N LYS A 6 13.44 10.47 23.83
CA LYS A 6 12.81 9.16 23.82
C LYS A 6 11.49 9.16 23.05
N GLU A 7 10.62 10.13 23.30
CA GLU A 7 9.34 10.27 22.60
C GLU A 7 9.54 10.52 21.10
N PHE A 8 10.51 11.36 20.74
CA PHE A 8 10.87 11.63 19.35
C PHE A 8 11.36 10.38 18.61
N LYS A 9 12.22 9.56 19.25
CA LYS A 9 12.67 8.27 18.70
C LYS A 9 11.52 7.29 18.52
N LEU A 10 10.62 7.17 19.49
CA LEU A 10 9.46 6.27 19.39
C LEU A 10 8.47 6.68 18.30
N ASN A 11 8.19 7.98 18.16
CA ASN A 11 7.34 8.48 17.07
C ASN A 11 7.97 8.19 15.70
N THR A 12 9.29 8.34 15.59
CA THR A 12 10.01 8.03 14.36
C THR A 12 9.99 6.53 14.06
N LEU A 13 10.12 5.67 15.06
CA LEU A 13 9.99 4.22 14.87
C LEU A 13 8.62 3.83 14.34
N ALA A 14 7.54 4.47 14.83
CA ALA A 14 6.20 4.26 14.29
C ALA A 14 6.10 4.68 12.80
N GLU A 15 6.67 5.84 12.43
CA GLU A 15 6.73 6.26 11.02
C GLU A 15 7.55 5.29 10.16
N LEU A 16 8.68 4.79 10.67
CA LEU A 16 9.49 3.79 9.99
C LEU A 16 8.72 2.48 9.80
N SER A 17 7.94 2.06 10.80
CA SER A 17 7.07 0.88 10.73
C SER A 17 6.07 0.99 9.57
N ASP A 18 5.41 2.14 9.43
CA ASP A 18 4.49 2.41 8.31
C ASP A 18 5.20 2.37 6.95
N LEU A 19 6.42 2.92 6.86
CA LEU A 19 7.24 2.87 5.64
C LEU A 19 7.66 1.43 5.29
N PHE A 20 7.97 0.60 6.28
CA PHE A 20 8.33 -0.80 6.04
C PHE A 20 7.14 -1.63 5.59
N ILE A 21 5.92 -1.34 6.07
CA ILE A 21 4.71 -1.95 5.52
C ILE A 21 4.56 -1.62 4.03
N GLU A 22 4.71 -0.34 3.65
CA GLU A 22 4.63 0.09 2.25
C GLU A 22 5.73 -0.56 1.39
N LEU A 23 6.95 -0.64 1.93
CA LEU A 23 8.08 -1.29 1.27
C LEU A 23 7.82 -2.79 1.03
N ASN A 24 7.34 -3.48 2.05
CA ASN A 24 7.06 -4.92 2.02
C ASN A 24 5.98 -5.24 0.97
N ASP A 25 4.94 -4.41 0.89
CA ASP A 25 3.90 -4.52 -0.12
C ASP A 25 4.47 -4.36 -1.54
N ILE A 26 5.32 -3.37 -1.79
CA ILE A 26 5.92 -3.21 -3.14
C ILE A 26 6.78 -4.41 -3.51
N ILE A 27 7.65 -4.86 -2.58
CA ILE A 27 8.59 -5.94 -2.85
C ILE A 27 7.86 -7.27 -3.06
N ARG A 28 6.89 -7.60 -2.22
CA ARG A 28 6.23 -8.92 -2.22
C ARG A 28 5.02 -9.02 -3.14
N ARG A 29 4.53 -7.91 -3.69
CA ARG A 29 3.32 -7.90 -4.55
C ARG A 29 3.49 -8.63 -5.87
N ARG A 30 4.72 -8.79 -6.38
CA ARG A 30 4.98 -9.47 -7.65
C ARG A 30 6.27 -10.26 -7.61
N ALA A 31 6.39 -11.23 -8.51
CA ALA A 31 7.63 -11.97 -8.68
C ALA A 31 8.74 -11.03 -9.19
N TRP A 32 10.00 -11.34 -8.87
CA TRP A 32 11.14 -10.50 -9.24
C TRP A 32 11.27 -10.32 -10.76
N GLU A 33 10.81 -11.29 -11.55
CA GLU A 33 10.78 -11.23 -13.02
C GLU A 33 9.88 -10.10 -13.55
N ASP A 34 8.87 -9.70 -12.77
CA ASP A 34 7.88 -8.69 -13.12
C ASP A 34 8.16 -7.34 -12.44
N PHE A 35 9.30 -7.21 -11.74
CA PHE A 35 9.71 -5.99 -11.04
C PHE A 35 10.08 -4.90 -12.04
N THR A 36 9.37 -3.77 -11.97
CA THR A 36 9.51 -2.68 -12.95
C THR A 36 10.44 -1.58 -12.46
N ASN A 37 10.91 -0.73 -13.37
CA ASN A 37 11.66 0.48 -12.99
C ASN A 37 10.85 1.40 -12.07
N GLU A 38 9.52 1.45 -12.21
CA GLU A 38 8.65 2.20 -11.32
C GLU A 38 8.65 1.60 -9.90
N ASP A 39 8.64 0.26 -9.78
CA ASP A 39 8.77 -0.42 -8.49
C ASP A 39 10.13 -0.10 -7.85
N ILE A 40 11.23 -0.10 -8.63
CA ILE A 40 12.57 0.30 -8.17
C ILE A 40 12.58 1.75 -7.67
N ASP A 41 11.96 2.68 -8.42
CA ASP A 41 11.85 4.09 -8.03
C ASP A 41 11.04 4.29 -6.74
N ASN A 42 10.00 3.48 -6.54
CA ASN A 42 9.18 3.52 -5.33
C ASN A 42 9.96 2.96 -4.13
N VAL A 43 10.64 1.81 -4.29
CA VAL A 43 11.54 1.26 -3.27
C VAL A 43 12.63 2.28 -2.90
N PHE A 44 13.27 2.90 -3.89
CA PHE A 44 14.30 3.93 -3.68
C PHE A 44 13.77 5.11 -2.84
N ARG A 45 12.57 5.62 -3.16
CA ARG A 45 11.96 6.74 -2.41
C ARG A 45 11.69 6.39 -0.94
N ILE A 46 11.21 5.18 -0.69
CA ILE A 46 10.96 4.71 0.68
C ILE A 46 12.27 4.55 1.44
N VAL A 47 13.26 3.86 0.86
CA VAL A 47 14.58 3.66 1.48
C VAL A 47 15.28 4.99 1.75
N HIS A 48 15.17 5.97 0.85
CA HIS A 48 15.70 7.31 1.05
C HIS A 48 15.04 8.03 2.25
N SER A 49 13.73 7.84 2.42
CA SER A 49 12.97 8.39 3.55
C SER A 49 13.33 7.70 4.86
N VAL A 50 13.44 6.37 4.87
CA VAL A 50 13.93 5.57 6.01
C VAL A 50 15.30 6.08 6.46
N LYS A 51 16.26 6.21 5.53
CA LYS A 51 17.59 6.77 5.82
C LYS A 51 17.51 8.15 6.47
N GLY A 52 16.71 9.05 5.90
CA GLY A 52 16.54 10.42 6.40
C GLY A 52 15.98 10.46 7.82
N ASN A 53 14.89 9.72 8.05
CA ASN A 53 14.20 9.63 9.35
C ASN A 53 15.10 9.01 10.42
N SER A 54 15.74 7.88 10.11
CA SER A 54 16.67 7.23 11.03
C SER A 54 17.85 8.13 11.38
N LYS A 55 18.40 8.88 10.41
CA LYS A 55 19.52 9.79 10.66
C LYS A 55 19.13 10.97 11.57
N ALA A 56 17.93 11.52 11.37
CA ALA A 56 17.41 12.63 12.18
C ALA A 56 17.23 12.24 13.67
N CYS A 57 16.98 10.95 13.93
CA CYS A 57 16.76 10.40 15.26
C CYS A 57 17.97 9.66 15.85
N GLU A 58 19.15 9.79 15.23
CA GLU A 58 20.38 9.12 15.66
C GLU A 58 20.29 7.58 15.72
N LEU A 59 19.36 6.98 14.96
CA LEU A 59 19.30 5.54 14.71
C LEU A 59 20.32 5.17 13.63
N ASN A 60 21.60 5.36 13.94
CA ASN A 60 22.69 5.36 12.97
C ASN A 60 22.83 4.02 12.24
N GLU A 61 22.64 2.89 12.92
CA GLU A 61 22.74 1.56 12.33
C GLU A 61 21.70 1.35 11.23
N ILE A 62 20.46 1.78 11.43
CA ILE A 62 19.40 1.73 10.40
C ILE A 62 19.71 2.72 9.27
N ALA A 63 20.19 3.91 9.60
CA ALA A 63 20.56 4.91 8.60
C ALA A 63 21.71 4.43 7.69
N ASP A 64 22.72 3.78 8.26
CA ASP A 64 23.92 3.33 7.55
C ASP A 64 23.61 2.12 6.64
N ILE A 65 22.82 1.14 7.10
CA ILE A 65 22.39 0.04 6.23
C ILE A 65 21.46 0.52 5.12
N SER A 66 20.57 1.47 5.42
CA SER A 66 19.68 2.08 4.42
C SER A 66 20.44 2.86 3.37
N HIS A 67 21.47 3.61 3.77
CA HIS A 67 22.38 4.28 2.83
C HIS A 67 23.13 3.28 1.94
N THR A 68 23.61 2.17 2.52
CA THR A 68 24.32 1.13 1.77
C THR A 68 23.40 0.48 0.73
N PHE A 69 22.17 0.14 1.12
CA PHE A 69 21.17 -0.41 0.21
C PHE A 69 20.69 0.59 -0.85
N GLU A 70 20.53 1.87 -0.49
CA GLU A 70 20.20 2.94 -1.43
C GLU A 70 21.25 3.07 -2.54
N ASN A 71 22.54 2.95 -2.23
CA ASN A 71 23.60 2.99 -3.24
C ASN A 71 23.50 1.82 -4.24
N LEU A 72 23.07 0.65 -3.78
CA LEU A 72 22.80 -0.50 -4.65
C LEU A 72 21.57 -0.24 -5.54
N LEU A 73 20.50 0.36 -4.99
CA LEU A 73 19.31 0.75 -5.74
C LEU A 73 19.59 1.80 -6.82
N ILE A 74 20.51 2.74 -6.58
CA ILE A 74 20.93 3.73 -7.59
C ILE A 74 21.48 3.04 -8.83
N GLN A 75 22.30 1.98 -8.67
CA GLN A 75 22.86 1.24 -9.80
C GLN A 75 21.76 0.59 -10.65
N ALA A 76 20.72 0.07 -10.01
CA ALA A 76 19.57 -0.52 -10.71
C ALA A 76 18.71 0.54 -11.40
N ARG A 77 18.43 1.64 -10.69
CA ARG A 77 17.60 2.75 -11.17
C ARG A 77 18.23 3.47 -12.36
N ASP A 78 19.53 3.75 -12.30
CA ASP A 78 20.27 4.48 -13.33
C ASP A 78 20.63 3.55 -14.51
N GLY A 79 20.28 2.26 -14.42
CA GLY A 79 20.45 1.27 -15.48
C GLY A 79 21.88 0.72 -15.60
N GLU A 80 22.73 0.93 -14.59
CA GLU A 80 24.11 0.41 -14.54
C GLU A 80 24.12 -1.11 -14.31
N THR A 81 23.19 -1.61 -13.51
CA THR A 81 22.96 -3.05 -13.30
C THR A 81 21.47 -3.38 -13.45
N PRO A 82 21.09 -4.54 -13.99
CA PRO A 82 19.69 -4.94 -14.01
C PRO A 82 19.22 -5.39 -12.62
N TYR A 83 17.92 -5.26 -12.35
CA TYR A 83 17.29 -5.85 -11.18
C TYR A 83 17.16 -7.36 -11.36
N THR A 84 18.07 -8.13 -10.74
CA THR A 84 18.10 -9.60 -10.84
C THR A 84 17.37 -10.28 -9.69
N LYS A 85 17.19 -11.59 -9.77
CA LYS A 85 16.72 -12.40 -8.64
C LYS A 85 17.56 -12.18 -7.38
N HIS A 86 18.88 -12.14 -7.52
CA HIS A 86 19.79 -11.95 -6.39
C HIS A 86 19.66 -10.54 -5.80
N PHE A 87 19.46 -9.52 -6.65
CA PHE A 87 19.09 -8.17 -6.20
C PHE A 87 17.79 -8.20 -5.38
N HIS A 88 16.77 -8.91 -5.87
CA HIS A 88 15.49 -9.03 -5.19
C HIS A 88 15.61 -9.75 -3.83
N GLU A 89 16.45 -10.79 -3.73
CA GLU A 89 16.78 -11.45 -2.47
C GLU A 89 17.43 -10.49 -1.46
N ILE A 90 18.36 -9.63 -1.91
CA ILE A 90 18.94 -8.56 -1.08
C ILE A 90 17.86 -7.56 -0.64
N THR A 91 16.94 -7.22 -1.53
CA THR A 91 15.84 -6.29 -1.27
C THR A 91 14.88 -6.83 -0.21
N LEU A 92 14.54 -8.12 -0.28
CA LEU A 92 13.76 -8.82 0.74
C LEU A 92 14.49 -8.88 2.08
N GLU A 93 15.78 -9.25 2.08
CA GLU A 93 16.59 -9.29 3.31
C GLU A 93 16.67 -7.90 3.96
N TYR A 94 16.83 -6.84 3.17
CA TYR A 94 16.81 -5.46 3.68
C TYR A 94 15.52 -5.17 4.42
N CYS A 95 14.38 -5.42 3.77
CA CYS A 95 13.06 -5.19 4.34
C CYS A 95 12.88 -5.98 5.65
N ASP A 96 13.20 -7.27 5.66
CA ASP A 96 12.98 -8.14 6.81
C ASP A 96 13.89 -7.77 8.00
N ARG A 97 15.19 -7.50 7.75
CA ARG A 97 16.13 -7.14 8.82
C ARG A 97 15.82 -5.77 9.42
N THR A 98 15.43 -4.79 8.61
CA THR A 98 15.15 -3.42 9.07
C THR A 98 13.80 -3.31 9.76
N GLN A 99 12.78 -4.03 9.29
CA GLN A 99 11.50 -4.15 9.98
C GLN A 99 11.69 -4.79 11.37
N GLU A 100 12.41 -5.92 11.45
CA GLU A 100 12.71 -6.58 12.72
C GLU A 100 13.48 -5.66 13.69
N ALA A 101 14.42 -4.86 13.16
CA ALA A 101 15.15 -3.87 13.96
C ALA A 101 14.22 -2.81 14.58
N VAL A 102 13.27 -2.28 13.81
CA VAL A 102 12.25 -1.34 14.32
C VAL A 102 11.40 -2.00 15.41
N GLU A 103 10.90 -3.21 15.18
CA GLU A 103 10.08 -3.94 16.16
C GLU A 103 10.80 -4.23 17.48
N PHE A 104 12.13 -4.40 17.45
CA PHE A 104 12.94 -4.52 18.66
C PHE A 104 13.13 -3.17 19.36
N LEU A 105 13.45 -2.12 18.61
CA LEU A 105 13.68 -0.78 19.16
C LEU A 105 12.41 -0.16 19.77
N GLU A 106 11.23 -0.45 19.22
CA GLU A 106 9.94 -0.03 19.80
C GLU A 106 9.74 -0.60 21.22
N LYS A 107 10.29 -1.80 21.49
CA LYS A 107 10.22 -2.46 22.81
C LYS A 107 11.36 -2.04 23.72
N ASP A 108 12.55 -1.90 23.16
CA ASP A 108 13.78 -1.54 23.86
C ASP A 108 14.71 -0.74 22.93
N LEU A 109 14.77 0.59 23.12
CA LEU A 109 15.63 1.49 22.35
C LEU A 109 17.13 1.20 22.49
N SER A 110 17.54 0.38 23.47
CA SER A 110 18.92 -0.05 23.66
C SER A 110 19.23 -1.41 23.05
N HIS A 111 18.24 -2.04 22.39
CA HIS A 111 18.40 -3.35 21.80
C HIS A 111 19.50 -3.32 20.71
N PRO A 112 20.50 -4.22 20.79
CA PRO A 112 21.56 -4.26 19.78
C PRO A 112 21.00 -4.70 18.43
N LEU A 113 21.39 -3.99 17.37
CA LEU A 113 21.00 -4.32 16.00
C LEU A 113 22.12 -5.07 15.28
N ASN A 114 21.75 -5.94 14.33
CA ASN A 114 22.70 -6.72 13.55
C ASN A 114 22.27 -6.79 12.09
N PHE A 115 23.05 -6.14 11.22
CA PHE A 115 22.85 -6.12 9.77
C PHE A 115 23.92 -6.90 8.99
N SER A 116 24.77 -7.67 9.67
CA SER A 116 25.88 -8.39 9.03
C SER A 116 25.43 -9.32 7.91
N SER A 117 24.23 -9.92 7.99
CA SER A 117 23.67 -10.77 6.94
C SER A 117 23.53 -10.01 5.62
N ILE A 118 22.81 -8.89 5.65
CA ILE A 118 22.61 -8.05 4.46
C ILE A 118 23.89 -7.37 4.00
N GLU A 119 24.72 -6.87 4.93
CA GLU A 119 26.02 -6.27 4.57
C GLU A 119 26.87 -7.25 3.76
N ASN A 120 26.94 -8.52 4.20
CA ASN A 120 27.64 -9.57 3.47
C ASN A 120 27.02 -9.88 2.11
N MET A 121 25.68 -9.82 1.99
CA MET A 121 25.00 -10.04 0.71
C MET A 121 25.30 -8.90 -0.28
N ILE A 122 25.25 -7.65 0.17
CA ILE A 122 25.57 -6.47 -0.65
C ILE A 122 27.05 -6.46 -1.03
N GLU A 123 27.96 -6.77 -0.10
CA GLU A 123 29.41 -6.81 -0.38
C GLU A 123 29.75 -7.87 -1.45
N LYS A 124 29.11 -9.03 -1.37
CA LYS A 124 29.31 -10.12 -2.34
C LYS A 124 28.52 -9.94 -3.63
N TYR A 125 27.62 -8.96 -3.69
CA TYR A 125 26.83 -8.70 -4.87
C TYR A 125 27.73 -8.16 -5.99
N HIS A 126 27.93 -9.00 -7.00
CA HIS A 126 28.55 -8.63 -8.25
C HIS A 126 27.63 -9.10 -9.36
N PHE A 127 27.24 -8.16 -10.24
CA PHE A 127 26.38 -8.51 -11.36
C PHE A 127 27.08 -9.52 -12.27
N HIS A 128 26.47 -10.70 -12.42
CA HIS A 128 26.90 -11.72 -13.36
C HIS A 128 26.01 -11.69 -14.61
N PRO A 129 26.56 -11.50 -15.83
CA PRO A 129 25.77 -11.41 -17.06
C PRO A 129 24.87 -12.62 -17.34
N GLU A 130 25.22 -13.80 -16.82
CA GLU A 130 24.40 -15.02 -16.89
C GLU A 130 23.10 -14.96 -16.08
N GLU A 131 22.97 -14.03 -15.12
CA GLU A 131 21.73 -13.80 -14.35
C GLU A 131 20.70 -12.98 -15.12
N THR A 132 21.04 -12.53 -16.34
CA THR A 132 20.10 -11.83 -17.21
C THR A 132 19.08 -12.81 -17.80
N HIS A 133 17.91 -12.91 -17.17
CA HIS A 133 16.72 -12.87 -18.01
C HIS A 133 16.60 -11.43 -18.51
N LYS A 134 16.68 -11.26 -19.84
CA LYS A 134 16.40 -9.98 -20.50
C LYS A 134 15.10 -9.41 -19.90
N PRO A 135 15.02 -8.14 -19.46
CA PRO A 135 13.74 -7.47 -19.48
C PRO A 135 13.26 -7.56 -20.92
N SER A 136 12.21 -8.34 -21.16
CA SER A 136 11.73 -8.61 -22.51
C SER A 136 11.25 -7.30 -23.11
N ALA A 137 12.12 -6.63 -23.88
CA ALA A 137 11.70 -5.71 -24.91
C ALA A 137 10.71 -6.49 -25.79
N SER A 138 9.45 -6.07 -25.76
CA SER A 138 8.26 -6.79 -26.24
C SER A 138 7.82 -7.95 -25.34
N HIS A 139 7.14 -7.62 -24.25
CA HIS A 139 5.72 -7.89 -24.11
C HIS A 139 5.14 -6.78 -23.23
N HIS A 140 4.53 -5.76 -23.84
CA HIS A 140 3.42 -5.08 -23.19
C HIS A 140 2.36 -6.16 -22.93
N ARG A 141 2.39 -6.73 -21.74
CA ARG A 141 1.24 -7.36 -21.13
C ARG A 141 0.86 -6.51 -19.93
N PRO A 142 0.13 -5.39 -20.12
CA PRO A 142 -0.82 -5.00 -19.09
C PRO A 142 -1.84 -6.15 -19.04
N HIS A 143 -1.69 -7.10 -18.11
CA HIS A 143 -2.64 -8.19 -17.92
C HIS A 143 -2.34 -8.88 -16.58
N GLU A 144 -3.24 -8.92 -15.61
CA GLU A 144 -4.66 -9.25 -15.79
C GLU A 144 -5.63 -8.36 -14.99
N LEU A 145 -5.84 -7.11 -15.44
CA LEU A 145 -7.15 -6.42 -15.33
C LEU A 145 -7.74 -6.14 -16.72
N SER A 146 -7.22 -6.86 -17.72
CA SER A 146 -7.61 -6.80 -19.13
C SER A 146 -8.13 -8.16 -19.62
N ARG A 147 -8.41 -9.11 -18.70
CA ARG A 147 -9.35 -10.20 -19.03
C ARG A 147 -10.77 -9.60 -19.04
N GLY A 148 -11.07 -8.94 -20.16
CA GLY A 148 -12.34 -8.28 -20.43
C GLY A 148 -12.22 -6.77 -20.30
N LEU A 149 -12.55 -6.06 -21.36
CA LEU A 149 -12.75 -4.61 -21.41
C LEU A 149 -13.96 -4.15 -20.56
N ALA A 150 -14.20 -4.77 -19.40
CA ALA A 150 -15.29 -4.41 -18.52
C ALA A 150 -14.88 -3.14 -17.77
N GLU A 151 -15.61 -2.07 -18.04
CA GLU A 151 -15.53 -0.84 -17.29
C GLU A 151 -16.00 -1.10 -15.85
N ILE A 152 -15.19 -0.73 -14.86
CA ILE A 152 -15.53 -0.98 -13.45
C ILE A 152 -16.39 0.16 -12.91
N ASN A 153 -17.51 -0.18 -12.27
CA ASN A 153 -18.27 0.80 -11.49
C ASN A 153 -17.62 0.99 -10.12
N VAL A 154 -17.29 2.23 -9.78
CA VAL A 154 -16.74 2.64 -8.47
C VAL A 154 -17.68 3.66 -7.84
N LEU A 155 -17.97 3.50 -6.55
CA LEU A 155 -18.72 4.48 -5.78
C LEU A 155 -17.75 5.27 -4.90
N VAL A 156 -17.79 6.60 -4.99
CA VAL A 156 -17.11 7.51 -4.06
C VAL A 156 -18.18 8.16 -3.18
N VAL A 157 -18.00 8.08 -1.87
CA VAL A 157 -18.93 8.64 -0.88
C VAL A 157 -18.16 9.62 0.00
N ASP A 158 -18.29 10.91 -0.26
CA ASP A 158 -17.62 11.98 0.49
C ASP A 158 -18.50 13.25 0.38
N ASP A 159 -18.70 13.97 1.48
CA ASP A 159 -19.50 15.19 1.49
C ASP A 159 -18.72 16.43 1.04
N ASP A 160 -17.39 16.32 0.94
CA ASP A 160 -16.52 17.33 0.37
C ASP A 160 -16.40 17.12 -1.17
N PRO A 161 -16.98 18.01 -1.99
CA PRO A 161 -16.96 17.87 -3.44
C PRO A 161 -15.54 17.97 -4.02
N ASP A 162 -14.63 18.71 -3.37
CA ASP A 162 -13.25 18.84 -3.84
C ASP A 162 -12.49 17.52 -3.64
N VAL A 163 -12.72 16.86 -2.50
CA VAL A 163 -12.15 15.52 -2.22
C VAL A 163 -12.72 14.50 -3.19
N ALA A 164 -14.04 14.51 -3.42
CA ALA A 164 -14.68 13.62 -4.38
C ALA A 164 -14.12 13.77 -5.79
N GLU A 165 -13.91 15.01 -6.27
CA GLU A 165 -13.31 15.30 -7.58
C GLU A 165 -11.87 14.78 -7.67
N ILE A 166 -11.05 15.00 -6.64
CA ILE A 166 -9.68 14.48 -6.58
C ILE A 166 -9.66 12.95 -6.68
N LEU A 167 -10.52 12.27 -5.92
CA LEU A 167 -10.63 10.81 -5.94
C LEU A 167 -11.09 10.31 -7.31
N GLU A 168 -12.07 10.97 -7.92
CA GLU A 168 -12.53 10.65 -9.28
C GLU A 168 -11.38 10.74 -10.30
N VAL A 169 -10.60 11.83 -10.26
CA VAL A 169 -9.45 12.02 -11.15
C VAL A 169 -8.39 10.94 -10.96
N ILE A 170 -8.04 10.65 -9.71
CA ILE A 170 -7.06 9.61 -9.37
C ILE A 170 -7.53 8.24 -9.90
N LEU A 171 -8.78 7.85 -9.60
CA LEU A 171 -9.32 6.56 -10.00
C LEU A 171 -9.41 6.39 -11.51
N LYS A 172 -9.81 7.43 -12.25
CA LYS A 172 -9.86 7.41 -13.72
C LYS A 172 -8.49 7.33 -14.38
N ARG A 173 -7.42 7.80 -13.71
CA ARG A 173 -6.03 7.62 -14.18
C ARG A 173 -5.56 6.19 -14.00
N GLY A 174 -5.90 5.55 -12.89
CA GLY A 174 -5.46 4.19 -12.58
C GLY A 174 -6.32 3.07 -13.20
N PHE A 175 -7.58 3.35 -13.54
CA PHE A 175 -8.55 2.35 -13.95
C PHE A 175 -9.50 2.86 -15.05
N LYS A 176 -9.97 1.95 -15.91
CA LYS A 176 -11.11 2.23 -16.80
C LYS A 176 -12.41 2.12 -16.00
N ALA A 177 -12.80 3.21 -15.34
CA ALA A 177 -13.84 3.22 -14.33
C ALA A 177 -14.98 4.21 -14.61
N ASN A 178 -16.21 3.75 -14.37
CA ASN A 178 -17.39 4.58 -14.18
C ASN A 178 -17.45 4.99 -12.71
N ILE A 179 -17.26 6.29 -12.44
CA ILE A 179 -17.30 6.82 -11.08
C ILE A 179 -18.69 7.39 -10.81
N THR A 180 -19.32 6.91 -9.76
CA THR A 180 -20.55 7.49 -9.19
C THR A 180 -20.19 8.15 -7.86
N VAL A 181 -20.69 9.37 -7.62
CA VAL A 181 -20.42 10.13 -6.39
C VAL A 181 -21.70 10.27 -5.58
N ALA A 182 -21.62 10.01 -4.27
CA ALA A 182 -22.66 10.26 -3.29
C ALA A 182 -22.14 11.20 -2.19
N ALA A 183 -22.97 12.14 -1.73
CA ALA A 183 -22.55 13.13 -0.73
C ALA A 183 -22.76 12.67 0.73
N ASN A 184 -23.34 11.49 0.96
CA ASN A 184 -23.60 10.92 2.27
C ASN A 184 -23.97 9.42 2.16
N GLY A 185 -24.03 8.74 3.31
CA GLY A 185 -24.36 7.32 3.37
C GLY A 185 -25.77 6.94 2.91
N GLU A 186 -26.77 7.83 3.02
CA GLU A 186 -28.14 7.54 2.59
C GLU A 186 -28.24 7.51 1.07
N ASP A 187 -27.70 8.52 0.39
CA ASP A 187 -27.61 8.57 -1.07
C ASP A 187 -26.80 7.39 -1.61
N ALA A 188 -25.70 7.04 -0.95
CA ALA A 188 -24.88 5.89 -1.30
C ALA A 188 -25.67 4.58 -1.23
N LEU A 189 -26.50 4.36 -0.20
CA LEU A 189 -27.34 3.16 -0.10
C LEU A 189 -28.39 3.10 -1.21
N ILE A 190 -28.97 4.25 -1.60
CA ILE A 190 -29.92 4.32 -2.73
C ILE A 190 -29.21 3.89 -4.02
N MET A 191 -28.00 4.39 -4.26
CA MET A 191 -27.18 4.02 -5.42
C MET A 191 -26.78 2.54 -5.40
N CYS A 192 -26.37 2.02 -4.24
CA CYS A 192 -26.05 0.59 -4.04
C CYS A 192 -27.25 -0.35 -4.23
N ALA A 193 -28.48 0.15 -4.14
CA ALA A 193 -29.68 -0.63 -4.44
C ALA A 193 -29.96 -0.72 -5.96
N GLN A 194 -29.43 0.23 -6.75
CA GLN A 194 -29.69 0.34 -8.19
C GLN A 194 -28.53 -0.17 -9.03
N THR A 195 -27.30 -0.02 -8.54
CA THR A 195 -26.07 -0.31 -9.28
C THR A 195 -25.17 -1.20 -8.45
N GLU A 196 -24.60 -2.23 -9.08
CA GLU A 196 -23.53 -3.00 -8.48
C GLU A 196 -22.17 -2.31 -8.71
N PHE A 197 -21.43 -2.12 -7.62
CA PHE A 197 -20.11 -1.50 -7.59
C PHE A 197 -19.04 -2.55 -7.34
N HIS A 198 -17.87 -2.33 -7.92
CA HIS A 198 -16.71 -3.20 -7.74
C HIS A 198 -15.91 -2.85 -6.49
N ILE A 199 -15.91 -1.56 -6.13
CA ILE A 199 -15.32 -1.05 -4.90
C ILE A 199 -16.04 0.23 -4.50
N ILE A 200 -16.07 0.50 -3.19
CA ILE A 200 -16.62 1.73 -2.60
C ILE A 200 -15.51 2.45 -1.84
N LEU A 201 -15.27 3.72 -2.15
CA LEU A 201 -14.42 4.61 -1.36
C LEU A 201 -15.35 5.50 -0.52
N CYS A 202 -15.11 5.60 0.78
CA CYS A 202 -16.07 6.23 1.69
C CYS A 202 -15.36 7.07 2.76
N ASP A 203 -15.77 8.33 2.98
CA ASP A 203 -15.42 9.04 4.20
C ASP A 203 -16.15 8.40 5.39
N PHE A 204 -15.49 8.39 6.52
CA PHE A 204 -16.11 7.97 7.76
C PHE A 204 -17.03 9.05 8.35
N LYS A 205 -16.67 10.33 8.23
CA LYS A 205 -17.41 11.45 8.83
C LYS A 205 -18.17 12.21 7.75
N MET A 206 -19.46 11.94 7.64
CA MET A 206 -20.36 12.62 6.70
C MET A 206 -21.65 13.06 7.41
N PRO A 207 -22.33 14.11 6.94
CA PRO A 207 -23.65 14.50 7.41
C PRO A 207 -24.69 13.43 7.05
N ILE A 208 -25.85 13.50 7.72
CA ILE A 208 -27.04 12.65 7.50
C ILE A 208 -26.81 11.19 7.92
N MET A 209 -25.84 10.51 7.33
CA MET A 209 -25.44 9.14 7.66
C MET A 209 -23.93 9.00 7.53
N ASN A 210 -23.28 8.60 8.63
CA ASN A 210 -21.82 8.43 8.65
C ASN A 210 -21.37 7.09 8.03
N GLY A 211 -20.08 6.94 7.79
CA GLY A 211 -19.51 5.75 7.15
C GLY A 211 -19.74 4.45 7.92
N GLY A 212 -19.77 4.49 9.25
CA GLY A 212 -20.08 3.35 10.11
C GLY A 212 -21.54 2.88 9.99
N GLU A 213 -22.48 3.82 9.97
CA GLU A 213 -23.91 3.53 9.73
C GLU A 213 -24.14 3.00 8.31
N PHE A 214 -23.45 3.60 7.32
CA PHE A 214 -23.49 3.18 5.93
C PHE A 214 -23.04 1.72 5.76
N ILE A 215 -21.85 1.36 6.24
CA ILE A 215 -21.33 -0.01 6.09
C ILE A 215 -22.18 -1.03 6.85
N TYR A 216 -22.69 -0.66 8.03
CA TYR A 216 -23.62 -1.51 8.77
C TYR A 216 -24.86 -1.84 7.91
N HIS A 217 -25.50 -0.83 7.32
CA HIS A 217 -26.65 -1.05 6.45
C HIS A 217 -26.30 -1.78 5.14
N LEU A 218 -25.15 -1.47 4.54
CA LEU A 218 -24.66 -2.13 3.33
C LEU A 218 -24.48 -3.65 3.57
N ARG A 219 -23.94 -4.05 4.72
CA ARG A 219 -23.73 -5.48 5.05
C ARG A 219 -25.00 -6.19 5.51
N HIS A 220 -25.96 -5.50 6.13
CA HIS A 220 -27.12 -6.15 6.76
C HIS A 220 -28.41 -6.11 5.94
N LYS A 221 -28.55 -5.17 5.00
CA LYS A 221 -29.72 -5.13 4.10
C LYS A 221 -29.50 -6.04 2.88
N SER A 222 -30.59 -6.55 2.30
CA SER A 222 -30.52 -7.27 1.02
C SER A 222 -30.19 -6.28 -0.10
N ASN A 223 -28.98 -6.37 -0.65
CA ASN A 223 -28.51 -5.59 -1.79
C ASN A 223 -27.36 -6.34 -2.49
N THR A 224 -27.06 -5.99 -3.73
CA THR A 224 -26.00 -6.63 -4.55
C THR A 224 -24.58 -6.26 -4.07
N ASN A 225 -24.44 -5.21 -3.27
CA ASN A 225 -23.17 -4.68 -2.80
C ASN A 225 -22.78 -5.16 -1.39
N LYS A 226 -23.49 -6.16 -0.85
CA LYS A 226 -23.28 -6.66 0.52
C LYS A 226 -21.85 -7.16 0.76
N LYS A 227 -21.15 -7.66 -0.26
CA LYS A 227 -19.75 -8.11 -0.16
C LYS A 227 -18.78 -7.18 -0.90
N THR A 228 -19.24 -6.03 -1.38
CA THR A 228 -18.37 -5.11 -2.13
C THR A 228 -17.29 -4.58 -1.19
N PRO A 229 -15.99 -4.68 -1.55
CA PRO A 229 -14.91 -4.14 -0.75
C PRO A 229 -15.03 -2.62 -0.56
N VAL A 230 -14.70 -2.16 0.65
CA VAL A 230 -14.87 -0.75 1.04
C VAL A 230 -13.53 -0.20 1.54
N LEU A 231 -13.07 0.89 0.94
CA LEU A 231 -11.93 1.67 1.41
C LEU A 231 -12.44 2.89 2.16
N PHE A 232 -12.25 2.92 3.49
CA PHE A 232 -12.49 4.12 4.26
C PHE A 232 -11.32 5.09 4.13
N ILE A 233 -11.62 6.37 3.85
CA ILE A 233 -10.64 7.45 3.75
C ILE A 233 -11.00 8.50 4.79
N SER A 234 -10.29 8.54 5.91
CA SER A 234 -10.69 9.36 7.05
C SER A 234 -9.49 9.87 7.84
N GLY A 235 -9.57 11.08 8.39
CA GLY A 235 -8.60 11.59 9.37
C GLY A 235 -8.82 11.03 10.78
N TYR A 236 -9.71 10.05 10.94
CA TYR A 236 -10.05 9.41 12.20
C TYR A 236 -10.19 7.91 12.00
N LYS A 237 -9.38 7.11 12.71
CA LYS A 237 -9.55 5.66 12.82
C LYS A 237 -10.63 5.37 13.87
N PRO A 238 -11.81 4.87 13.49
CA PRO A 238 -12.84 4.50 14.46
C PRO A 238 -12.34 3.36 15.37
N GLN A 239 -12.77 3.36 16.63
CA GLN A 239 -12.58 2.20 17.51
C GLN A 239 -13.56 1.11 17.08
N LEU A 240 -13.07 0.13 16.34
CA LEU A 240 -13.86 -0.96 15.79
C LEU A 240 -13.94 -2.11 16.79
N SER A 241 -15.13 -2.64 17.03
CA SER A 241 -15.28 -3.95 17.67
C SER A 241 -14.96 -5.03 16.61
N PRO A 242 -13.91 -5.86 16.80
CA PRO A 242 -13.42 -6.81 15.78
C PRO A 242 -14.39 -7.94 15.38
N GLU A 243 -15.58 -8.03 15.99
CA GLU A 243 -16.40 -9.25 16.01
C GLU A 243 -17.64 -9.20 15.10
N GLN A 244 -17.69 -8.30 14.10
CA GLN A 244 -18.86 -8.16 13.24
C GLN A 244 -18.53 -8.25 11.76
N ILE A 245 -19.32 -9.05 11.03
CA ILE A 245 -19.36 -9.17 9.54
C ILE A 245 -19.35 -7.81 8.84
N THR A 246 -19.81 -6.76 9.55
CA THR A 246 -19.72 -5.35 9.15
C THR A 246 -18.36 -4.95 8.56
N TRP A 247 -17.25 -5.44 9.13
CA TRP A 247 -15.90 -5.01 8.77
C TRP A 247 -15.18 -5.94 7.79
N GLU A 248 -15.87 -6.94 7.24
CA GLU A 248 -15.30 -7.81 6.21
C GLU A 248 -15.03 -7.02 4.91
N ASP A 249 -13.86 -7.26 4.31
CA ASP A 249 -13.34 -6.57 3.11
C ASP A 249 -13.25 -5.05 3.25
N VAL A 250 -12.99 -4.57 4.46
CA VAL A 250 -12.80 -3.15 4.73
C VAL A 250 -11.32 -2.82 4.86
N PHE A 251 -10.89 -1.83 4.09
CA PHE A 251 -9.58 -1.20 4.18
C PHE A 251 -9.70 0.19 4.82
N PHE A 252 -8.63 0.65 5.44
CA PHE A 252 -8.56 1.99 6.03
C PHE A 252 -7.35 2.74 5.51
N LEU A 253 -7.57 3.96 5.04
CA LEU A 253 -6.55 4.91 4.64
C LEU A 253 -6.75 6.22 5.39
N GLU A 254 -5.67 6.70 6.00
CA GLU A 254 -5.69 7.94 6.77
C GLU A 254 -5.54 9.17 5.86
N LYS A 255 -6.31 10.23 6.12
CA LYS A 255 -6.09 11.55 5.50
C LYS A 255 -4.91 12.23 6.24
N PRO A 256 -3.91 12.84 5.56
CA PRO A 256 -3.82 13.04 4.11
C PRO A 256 -3.37 11.77 3.35
N PHE A 257 -3.94 11.59 2.15
CA PHE A 257 -3.62 10.45 1.27
C PHE A 257 -2.78 10.88 0.05
N SER A 258 -2.06 9.91 -0.51
CA SER A 258 -1.36 10.05 -1.79
C SER A 258 -2.11 9.30 -2.90
N GLU A 259 -1.92 9.73 -4.17
CA GLU A 259 -2.45 9.05 -5.36
C GLU A 259 -2.07 7.55 -5.36
N SER A 260 -0.80 7.24 -5.06
CA SER A 260 -0.31 5.86 -5.00
C SER A 260 -1.06 4.99 -3.98
N LYS A 261 -1.34 5.52 -2.78
CA LYS A 261 -2.08 4.77 -1.74
C LYS A 261 -3.54 4.52 -2.14
N ILE A 262 -4.21 5.49 -2.76
CA ILE A 262 -5.57 5.32 -3.29
C ILE A 262 -5.60 4.22 -4.35
N LEU A 263 -4.70 4.29 -5.34
CA LEU A 263 -4.64 3.31 -6.43
C LEU A 263 -4.26 1.91 -5.93
N TYR A 264 -3.42 1.83 -4.91
CA TYR A 264 -3.02 0.58 -4.26
C TYR A 264 -4.22 -0.10 -3.60
N TYR A 265 -4.84 0.55 -2.61
CA TYR A 265 -5.98 -0.04 -1.89
C TYR A 265 -7.18 -0.29 -2.82
N ALA A 266 -7.38 0.58 -3.81
CA ALA A 266 -8.42 0.35 -4.81
C ALA A 266 -8.20 -0.95 -5.57
N ARG A 267 -6.95 -1.25 -5.93
CA ARG A 267 -6.61 -2.49 -6.62
C ARG A 267 -6.76 -3.71 -5.72
N CYS A 268 -6.31 -3.65 -4.47
CA CYS A 268 -6.51 -4.73 -3.49
C CYS A 268 -8.00 -5.06 -3.34
N GLY A 269 -8.87 -4.05 -3.26
CA GLY A 269 -10.32 -4.25 -3.21
C GLY A 269 -10.86 -4.91 -4.48
N LEU A 270 -10.42 -4.48 -5.67
CA LEU A 270 -10.85 -5.11 -6.92
C LEU A 270 -10.42 -6.57 -7.03
N GLU A 271 -9.17 -6.89 -6.66
CA GLU A 271 -8.64 -8.26 -6.64
C GLU A 271 -9.39 -9.16 -5.65
N LEU A 272 -9.74 -8.63 -4.46
CA LEU A 272 -10.58 -9.35 -3.51
C LEU A 272 -11.97 -9.66 -4.10
N LYS A 273 -12.58 -8.70 -4.79
CA LYS A 273 -13.89 -8.92 -5.42
C LYS A 273 -13.82 -10.00 -6.49
N GLU A 274 -12.80 -9.98 -7.35
CA GLU A 274 -12.61 -11.00 -8.37
C GLU A 274 -12.38 -12.39 -7.78
N ALA A 275 -11.50 -12.51 -6.78
CA ALA A 275 -11.21 -13.79 -6.12
C ALA A 275 -12.49 -14.43 -5.54
N LYS A 276 -13.39 -13.61 -4.96
CA LYS A 276 -14.67 -14.09 -4.43
C LYS A 276 -15.62 -14.57 -5.54
N LEU A 277 -15.71 -13.85 -6.66
CA LEU A 277 -16.50 -14.28 -7.82
C LEU A 277 -16.04 -15.64 -8.38
N PHE A 278 -14.73 -15.87 -8.44
CA PHE A 278 -14.18 -17.16 -8.88
C PHE A 278 -14.45 -18.29 -7.88
N SER A 279 -14.41 -18.01 -6.58
CA SER A 279 -14.68 -19.01 -5.54
C SER A 279 -16.15 -19.45 -5.46
N GLU A 280 -17.08 -18.60 -5.86
CA GLU A 280 -18.53 -18.89 -5.87
C GLU A 280 -18.99 -19.61 -7.16
N ALA A 281 -18.14 -19.65 -8.18
CA ALA A 281 -18.44 -20.27 -9.48
C ALA A 281 -18.02 -21.76 -9.59
N VAL A 282 -17.44 -22.33 -8.54
CA VAL A 282 -16.97 -23.73 -8.43
C VAL A 282 -17.85 -24.51 -7.45
#